data_AF-A0A5C5XCF4-F1
#
_entry.id   AF-A0A5C5XCF4-F1
#
_cell.length_a   1.000
_cell.length_b   1.000
_cell.length_c   1.000
_cell.angle_alpha   90.00
_cell.angle_beta   90.00
_cell.angle_gamma   90.00
#
_symmetry.space_group_name_H-M   'P 1'
#
loop_
_entity.id
_entity.type
_entity.pdbx_description
1 polymer ?
#
loop_
_entity_poly.entity_id
_entity_poly.type
_entity_poly.pdbx_seq_one_letter_code
_entity_poly.pdbx_strand_id
1 'polypeptide(L)'
;MPKKKSWPEENAQLVAEFRLNKKLSMEKTAKHFGMSVPTIRNALKYAKSQYGLDAFGKELSRMNHQNWAKENATQVLEYFEQPGVTMSDAVEHFGKSQPTLSMAKKYARQMGEEAVTPSSSSDDPSTSRAEIDPEKSSSRI
;
A
#
# COMPACT_ATOMS: atom_id res chain seq x y z
N MET A 1 -8.76 -37.10 -28.32
CA MET A 1 -7.45 -36.44 -28.12
C MET A 1 -7.63 -35.31 -27.11
N PRO A 2 -7.05 -35.38 -25.90
CA PRO A 2 -7.08 -34.23 -25.00
C PRO A 2 -6.24 -33.11 -25.62
N LYS A 3 -6.83 -31.93 -25.79
CA LYS A 3 -6.10 -30.74 -26.25
C LYS A 3 -5.04 -30.41 -25.20
N LYS A 4 -3.77 -30.40 -25.61
CA LYS A 4 -2.68 -29.92 -24.74
C LYS A 4 -3.00 -28.47 -24.38
N LYS A 5 -3.14 -28.20 -23.08
CA LYS A 5 -3.36 -26.84 -22.60
C LYS A 5 -2.09 -26.03 -22.84
N SER A 6 -2.28 -24.76 -23.16
CA SER A 6 -1.16 -23.83 -23.28
C SER A 6 -0.63 -23.47 -21.89
N TRP A 7 0.66 -23.12 -21.76
CA TRP A 7 1.24 -22.73 -20.46
C TRP A 7 0.40 -21.69 -19.68
N PRO A 8 -0.17 -20.64 -20.33
CA PRO A 8 -1.03 -19.68 -19.66
C PRO A 8 -2.31 -20.29 -19.07
N GLU A 9 -2.88 -21.32 -19.70
CA GLU A 9 -4.07 -22.02 -19.21
C GLU A 9 -3.74 -22.94 -18.03
N GLU A 10 -2.59 -23.61 -18.08
CA GLU A 10 -2.15 -24.52 -17.01
C GLU A 10 -1.77 -23.77 -15.74
N ASN A 11 -1.16 -22.59 -15.88
CA ASN A 11 -0.61 -21.83 -14.76
C ASN A 11 -1.50 -20.63 -14.36
N ALA A 12 -2.67 -20.47 -14.98
CA ALA A 12 -3.59 -19.35 -14.76
C ALA A 12 -3.87 -19.09 -13.28
N GLN A 13 -4.33 -20.12 -12.56
CA GLN A 13 -4.70 -20.03 -11.16
C GLN A 13 -3.50 -19.68 -10.27
N LEU A 14 -2.39 -20.39 -10.44
CA LEU A 14 -1.18 -20.20 -9.65
C LEU A 14 -0.59 -18.80 -9.83
N VAL A 15 -0.59 -18.27 -11.05
CA VAL A 15 -0.13 -16.90 -11.34
C VAL A 15 -1.05 -15.86 -10.68
N ALA A 16 -2.36 -16.07 -10.69
CA ALA A 16 -3.33 -15.16 -10.07
C ALA A 16 -3.20 -15.16 -8.54
N GLU A 17 -3.15 -16.32 -7.91
CA GLU A 17 -2.98 -16.46 -6.46
C GLU A 17 -1.66 -15.87 -5.99
N PHE A 18 -0.55 -16.17 -6.68
CA PHE A 18 0.76 -15.60 -6.37
C PHE A 18 0.72 -14.07 -6.40
N ARG A 19 0.07 -13.49 -7.42
CA ARG A 19 -0.01 -12.04 -7.58
C ARG A 19 -0.92 -11.38 -6.54
N LEU A 20 -2.03 -12.01 -6.18
CA LEU A 20 -2.92 -11.53 -5.11
C LEU A 20 -2.23 -11.58 -3.74
N ASN A 21 -1.50 -12.65 -3.45
CA ASN A 21 -0.80 -12.83 -2.18
C ASN A 21 0.41 -11.91 -2.02
N LYS A 22 1.27 -11.83 -3.04
CA LYS A 22 2.52 -11.06 -2.97
C LYS A 22 2.37 -9.60 -3.40
N LYS A 23 1.22 -9.24 -3.99
CA LYS A 23 0.90 -7.89 -4.49
C LYS A 23 2.00 -7.30 -5.39
N LEU A 24 2.60 -8.14 -6.23
CA LEU A 24 3.73 -7.75 -7.09
C LEU A 24 3.30 -7.10 -8.41
N SER A 25 4.21 -6.31 -8.97
CA SER A 25 4.06 -5.73 -10.31
C SER A 25 4.01 -6.83 -11.37
N MET A 26 3.53 -6.48 -12.56
CA MET A 26 3.46 -7.43 -13.68
C MET A 26 4.86 -7.90 -14.10
N GLU A 27 5.85 -7.01 -14.07
CA GLU A 27 7.25 -7.26 -14.43
C GLU A 27 7.93 -8.17 -13.42
N LYS A 28 7.72 -7.94 -12.11
CA LYS A 28 8.25 -8.83 -11.06
C LYS A 28 7.61 -10.21 -11.11
N THR A 29 6.30 -10.27 -11.40
CA THR A 29 5.58 -11.54 -11.59
C THR A 29 6.12 -12.29 -12.80
N ALA A 30 6.31 -11.61 -13.93
CA ALA A 30 6.93 -12.16 -15.13
C ALA A 30 8.34 -12.71 -14.87
N LYS A 31 9.18 -11.95 -14.18
CA LYS A 31 10.53 -12.39 -13.78
C LYS A 31 10.50 -13.62 -12.88
N HIS A 32 9.57 -13.71 -11.93
CA HIS A 32 9.45 -14.85 -11.02
C HIS A 32 9.13 -16.15 -11.76
N PHE A 33 8.21 -16.10 -12.74
CA PHE A 33 7.83 -17.26 -13.54
C PHE A 33 8.74 -17.52 -14.75
N GLY A 34 9.75 -16.67 -14.99
CA GLY A 34 10.59 -16.75 -16.18
C GLY A 34 9.83 -16.54 -17.48
N MET A 35 8.71 -15.82 -17.44
CA MET A 35 7.80 -15.64 -18.58
C MET A 35 7.74 -14.19 -19.03
N SER A 36 7.28 -13.97 -20.26
CA SER A 36 7.02 -12.62 -20.76
C SER A 36 5.78 -12.01 -20.09
N VAL A 37 5.75 -10.67 -19.98
CA VAL A 37 4.58 -9.93 -19.48
C VAL A 37 3.29 -10.26 -20.27
N PRO A 38 3.30 -10.34 -21.63
CA PRO A 38 2.15 -10.81 -22.39
C PRO A 38 1.66 -12.21 -21.98
N THR A 39 2.57 -13.15 -21.73
CA THR A 39 2.24 -14.51 -21.29
C THR A 39 1.53 -14.49 -19.93
N ILE A 40 2.07 -13.74 -18.96
CA ILE A 40 1.44 -13.55 -17.64
C ILE A 40 0.06 -12.90 -17.79
N ARG A 41 -0.08 -11.88 -18.65
CA ARG A 41 -1.36 -11.23 -18.90
C ARG A 41 -2.39 -12.21 -19.45
N ASN A 42 -1.99 -13.10 -20.36
CA ASN A 42 -2.88 -14.14 -20.87
C ASN A 42 -3.26 -15.14 -19.76
N ALA A 43 -2.31 -15.58 -18.94
CA ALA A 43 -2.58 -16.47 -17.81
C ALA A 43 -3.61 -15.87 -16.84
N LEU A 44 -3.47 -14.58 -16.53
CA LEU A 44 -4.42 -13.86 -15.69
C LEU A 44 -5.80 -13.68 -16.35
N LYS A 45 -5.87 -13.53 -17.68
CA LYS A 45 -7.16 -13.50 -18.40
C LYS A 45 -7.87 -14.84 -18.28
N TYR A 46 -7.14 -15.94 -18.45
CA TYR A 46 -7.67 -17.28 -18.19
C TYR A 46 -8.09 -17.44 -16.74
N ALA A 47 -7.29 -16.94 -15.79
CA ALA A 47 -7.61 -17.02 -14.37
C ALA A 47 -8.95 -16.35 -14.04
N LYS A 48 -9.16 -15.14 -14.57
CA LYS A 48 -10.41 -14.41 -14.43
C LYS A 48 -11.59 -15.12 -15.11
N SER A 49 -11.39 -15.63 -16.33
CA SER A 49 -12.45 -16.28 -17.11
C SER A 49 -12.85 -17.65 -16.58
N GLN A 50 -11.92 -18.43 -16.05
CA GLN A 50 -12.15 -19.84 -15.68
C GLN A 50 -12.36 -20.02 -14.18
N TYR A 51 -11.72 -19.18 -13.36
CA TYR A 51 -11.73 -19.33 -11.90
C TYR A 51 -12.27 -18.09 -11.18
N GLY A 52 -12.68 -17.04 -11.90
CA GLY A 52 -13.19 -15.81 -11.30
C GLY A 52 -12.14 -14.97 -10.56
N LEU A 53 -10.85 -15.29 -10.69
CA LEU A 53 -9.77 -14.62 -9.97
C LEU A 53 -9.34 -13.35 -10.72
N ASP A 54 -9.77 -12.18 -10.24
CA ASP A 54 -9.36 -10.89 -10.81
C ASP A 54 -8.07 -10.36 -10.17
N ALA A 55 -6.94 -10.80 -10.70
CA ALA A 55 -5.61 -10.30 -10.33
C ALA A 55 -5.12 -9.15 -11.25
N PHE A 56 -6.01 -8.44 -11.94
CA PHE A 56 -5.66 -7.24 -12.74
C PHE A 56 -5.81 -5.93 -11.97
N GLY A 57 -6.31 -5.97 -10.73
CA GLY A 57 -6.76 -4.81 -9.97
C GLY A 57 -5.78 -3.62 -9.98
N LYS A 58 -6.33 -2.43 -10.25
CA LYS A 58 -5.62 -1.14 -10.07
C LYS A 58 -5.05 -0.98 -8.67
N GLU A 59 -5.63 -1.61 -7.64
CA GLU A 59 -5.09 -1.58 -6.27
C GLU A 59 -3.72 -2.25 -6.15
N LEU A 60 -3.50 -3.39 -6.82
CA LEU A 60 -2.19 -4.06 -6.89
C LEU A 60 -1.17 -3.20 -7.64
N SER A 61 -1.63 -2.43 -8.63
CA SER A 61 -0.79 -1.53 -9.42
C SER A 61 -0.50 -0.20 -8.70
N ARG A 62 -1.46 0.34 -7.95
CA ARG A 62 -1.34 1.58 -7.17
C ARG A 62 -0.35 1.42 -6.02
N MET A 63 -0.29 0.22 -5.42
CA MET A 63 0.75 -0.10 -4.44
C MET A 63 2.18 0.06 -4.96
N ASN A 64 2.47 -0.04 -6.27
CA ASN A 64 3.87 0.02 -6.73
C ASN A 64 4.34 1.43 -7.11
N HIS A 65 3.45 2.29 -7.64
CA HIS A 65 3.88 3.61 -8.13
C HIS A 65 3.80 4.70 -7.05
N GLN A 66 2.89 4.57 -6.08
CA GLN A 66 2.81 5.49 -4.94
C GLN A 66 3.73 5.12 -3.77
N ASN A 67 4.22 3.87 -3.69
CA ASN A 67 5.00 3.44 -2.54
C ASN A 67 6.49 3.74 -2.61
N TRP A 68 7.09 4.02 -3.78
CA TRP A 68 8.55 4.27 -3.81
C TRP A 68 8.95 5.42 -2.87
N ALA A 69 8.20 6.52 -2.90
CA ALA A 69 8.44 7.67 -2.04
C ALA A 69 8.27 7.34 -0.56
N LYS A 70 7.29 6.48 -0.20
CA LYS A 70 7.04 6.07 1.17
C LYS A 70 8.09 5.07 1.67
N GLU A 71 8.45 4.09 0.86
CA GLU A 71 9.43 3.03 1.17
C GLU A 71 10.86 3.58 1.31
N ASN A 72 11.20 4.59 0.51
CA ASN A 72 12.54 5.16 0.48
C ASN A 72 12.62 6.52 1.22
N ALA A 73 11.55 6.91 1.92
CA ALA A 73 11.45 8.19 2.61
C ALA A 73 12.63 8.45 3.56
N THR A 74 12.98 7.47 4.39
CA THR A 74 14.09 7.56 5.35
C THR A 74 15.44 7.72 4.66
N GLN A 75 15.70 6.91 3.63
CA GLN A 75 16.96 6.99 2.86
C GLN A 75 17.09 8.32 2.11
N VAL A 76 15.98 8.82 1.56
CA VAL A 76 15.97 10.14 0.92
C VAL A 76 16.25 11.24 1.94
N LEU A 77 15.68 11.16 3.15
CA LEU A 77 15.94 12.15 4.20
C LEU A 77 17.41 12.14 4.64
N GLU A 78 17.98 10.96 4.91
CA GLU A 78 19.38 10.78 5.30
C GLU A 78 20.34 11.33 4.24
N TYR A 79 20.04 11.11 2.94
CA TYR A 79 20.83 11.69 1.86
C TYR A 79 20.80 13.22 1.85
N PHE A 80 19.65 13.83 2.17
CA PHE A 80 19.53 15.30 2.26
C PHE A 80 20.13 15.89 3.55
N GLU A 81 20.44 15.08 4.57
CA GLU A 81 21.11 15.52 5.79
C GLU A 81 22.64 15.65 5.60
N GLN A 82 23.18 15.10 4.52
CA GLN A 82 24.58 15.27 4.16
C GLN A 82 24.89 16.71 3.74
N PRO A 83 26.01 17.29 4.20
CA PRO A 83 26.35 18.68 3.90
C PRO A 83 26.60 18.87 2.40
N GLY A 84 25.97 19.89 1.82
CA GLY A 84 26.16 20.29 0.42
C GLY A 84 25.32 19.54 -0.61
N VAL A 85 24.46 18.60 -0.20
CA VAL A 85 23.59 17.87 -1.13
C VAL A 85 22.48 18.77 -1.67
N THR A 86 22.36 18.83 -3.00
CA THR A 86 21.29 19.55 -3.68
C THR A 86 20.20 18.61 -4.18
N MET A 87 19.05 19.18 -4.55
CA MET A 87 17.97 18.42 -5.20
C MET A 87 18.42 17.80 -6.53
N SER A 88 19.36 18.42 -7.25
CA SER A 88 19.89 17.88 -8.51
C SER A 88 20.69 16.61 -8.26
N ASP A 89 21.55 16.63 -7.25
CA ASP A 89 22.38 15.48 -6.87
C ASP A 89 21.50 14.31 -6.40
N ALA A 90 20.41 14.60 -5.70
CA ALA A 90 19.45 13.57 -5.29
C ALA A 90 18.67 12.98 -6.48
N VAL A 91 18.32 13.78 -7.49
CA VAL A 91 17.68 13.27 -8.72
C VAL A 91 18.61 12.30 -9.45
N GLU A 92 19.88 12.65 -9.56
CA GLU A 92 20.90 11.80 -10.17
C GLU A 92 21.14 10.52 -9.34
N HIS A 93 21.28 10.65 -8.02
CA HIS A 93 21.55 9.53 -7.13
C HIS A 93 20.41 8.51 -7.09
N PHE A 94 19.16 8.95 -6.96
CA PHE A 94 18.00 8.06 -6.86
C PHE A 94 17.37 7.71 -8.20
N GLY A 95 17.74 8.41 -9.28
CA GLY A 95 17.15 8.25 -10.61
C GLY A 95 15.64 8.55 -10.64
N LYS A 96 15.17 9.46 -9.76
CA LYS A 96 13.76 9.85 -9.63
C LYS A 96 13.56 11.34 -9.86
N SER A 97 12.37 11.69 -10.32
CA SER A 97 12.01 13.09 -10.55
C SER A 97 11.89 13.87 -9.24
N GLN A 98 12.12 15.19 -9.31
CA GLN A 98 12.00 16.08 -8.15
C GLN A 98 10.65 15.97 -7.41
N PRO A 99 9.48 15.84 -8.08
CA PRO A 99 8.21 15.66 -7.38
C PRO A 99 8.16 14.38 -6.55
N THR A 100 8.76 13.29 -7.02
CA THR A 100 8.82 12.01 -6.30
C THR A 100 9.71 12.11 -5.06
N LEU A 101 10.86 12.79 -5.17
CA LEU A 101 11.76 13.03 -4.02
C LEU A 101 11.12 13.98 -2.99
N SER A 102 10.41 15.02 -3.45
CA SER A 102 9.66 15.92 -2.57
C SER A 102 8.57 15.18 -1.79
N MET A 103 7.85 14.26 -2.45
CA MET A 103 6.90 13.38 -1.77
C MET A 103 7.57 12.46 -0.76
N ALA A 104 8.75 11.90 -1.07
CA ALA A 104 9.49 11.05 -0.15
C ALA A 104 9.90 11.81 1.13
N LYS A 105 10.37 13.05 0.98
CA LYS A 105 10.67 13.93 2.13
C LYS A 105 9.43 14.22 2.99
N LYS A 106 8.27 14.44 2.38
CA LYS A 106 7.01 14.64 3.11
C LYS A 106 6.66 13.41 3.94
N TYR A 107 6.78 12.22 3.37
CA TYR A 107 6.53 10.97 4.10
C TYR A 107 7.53 10.75 5.24
N ALA A 108 8.81 11.10 5.04
CA ALA A 108 9.83 10.94 6.08
C ALA A 108 9.51 11.79 7.32
N ARG A 109 9.06 13.04 7.12
CA ARG A 109 8.64 13.93 8.22
C ARG A 109 7.42 13.40 8.96
N GLN A 110 6.41 12.91 8.24
CA GLN A 110 5.21 12.32 8.86
C GLN A 110 5.54 11.09 9.71
N MET A 111 6.46 10.24 9.26
CA MET A 111 6.89 9.07 10.05
C MET A 111 7.71 9.44 11.28
N GLY A 112 8.48 10.54 11.22
CA GLY A 112 9.18 11.09 12.38
C GLY A 112 8.24 11.68 13.45
N GLU A 113 7.13 12.28 13.04
CA GLU A 113 6.12 12.83 13.95
C GLU A 113 5.30 11.73 14.66
N GLU A 114 4.95 10.63 13.97
CA GLU A 114 4.22 9.51 14.61
C GLU A 114 5.06 8.79 15.67
N ALA A 115 6.40 8.75 15.53
CA ALA A 115 7.30 8.12 16.50
C ALA A 115 7.48 8.95 17.80
N VAL A 116 7.03 10.21 17.82
CA VAL A 116 7.23 11.14 18.96
C VAL A 116 5.91 11.44 19.67
N THR A 117 4.86 10.62 19.49
CA THR A 117 3.69 10.66 20.38
C THR A 117 3.89 9.72 21.58
N PRO A 118 4.34 10.20 22.76
CA PRO A 118 4.07 9.47 23.98
C PRO A 118 2.55 9.46 24.18
N SER A 119 2.00 8.25 24.20
CA SER A 119 0.90 7.83 25.06
C SER A 119 0.47 8.90 26.08
N SER A 120 -0.39 9.83 25.67
CA SER A 120 -1.15 10.68 26.58
C SER A 120 -2.60 10.21 26.55
N SER A 121 -2.78 8.94 26.93
CA SER A 121 -4.10 8.38 27.21
C SER A 121 -4.47 8.70 28.66
N SER A 122 -5.45 9.60 28.77
CA SER A 122 -6.48 9.58 29.81
C SER A 122 -6.08 10.10 31.19
N ASP A 123 -5.98 11.43 31.30
CA ASP A 123 -6.61 12.10 32.44
C ASP A 123 -8.10 11.69 32.45
N ASP A 124 -8.50 10.97 33.48
CA ASP A 124 -9.85 10.53 33.76
C ASP A 124 -10.57 11.69 34.47
N PRO A 125 -11.43 12.49 33.81
CA PRO A 125 -12.25 13.45 34.52
C PRO A 125 -13.34 12.68 35.24
N SER A 126 -13.05 12.40 36.52
CA SER A 126 -13.97 12.03 37.58
C SER A 126 -15.34 12.68 37.36
N THR A 127 -16.24 11.95 36.70
CA THR A 127 -17.62 12.35 36.51
C THR A 127 -18.37 11.91 37.74
N SER A 128 -18.40 12.80 38.74
CA SER A 128 -19.32 12.75 39.87
C SER A 128 -20.74 12.71 39.34
N ARG A 129 -21.31 11.51 39.27
CA ARG A 129 -22.72 11.24 39.01
C ARG A 129 -23.52 11.75 40.21
N ALA A 130 -24.00 12.98 40.10
CA ALA A 130 -25.03 13.50 41.00
C ALA A 130 -26.32 12.70 40.77
N GLU A 131 -26.70 11.92 41.77
CA GLU A 131 -28.08 11.52 42.03
C GLU A 131 -29.00 12.75 41.99
N ILE A 132 -30.02 12.72 41.15
CA ILE A 132 -31.28 13.44 41.41
C ILE A 132 -32.42 12.49 41.04
N ASP A 133 -33.26 12.26 42.04
CA ASP A 133 -34.40 11.36 42.16
C ASP A 133 -35.48 11.46 41.07
N PRO A 134 -36.20 10.34 40.79
CA PRO A 134 -37.42 10.34 40.02
C PRO A 134 -38.66 10.38 40.92
N GLU A 135 -39.25 11.55 41.18
CA GLU A 135 -40.64 11.60 41.65
C GLU A 135 -41.41 12.85 41.17
N LYS A 136 -42.59 12.56 40.58
CA LYS A 136 -43.82 13.37 40.54
C LYS A 136 -43.75 14.82 40.01
N SER A 137 -44.51 15.08 38.94
CA SER A 137 -45.94 15.38 39.15
C SER A 137 -46.72 15.45 37.83
N SER A 138 -47.75 14.62 37.79
CA SER A 138 -48.90 14.75 36.91
C SER A 138 -49.71 15.99 37.31
N SER A 139 -50.24 16.74 36.34
CA SER A 139 -51.68 17.01 36.23
C SER A 139 -51.97 18.06 35.16
N ARG A 140 -52.52 17.57 34.04
CA ARG A 140 -53.60 18.28 33.33
C ARG A 140 -54.88 18.00 34.09
N ILE A 141 -55.55 19.06 34.55
CA ILE A 141 -56.91 19.53 34.25
C ILE A 141 -57.20 20.63 35.26
#